data_AF-A0A2V1E1H9-F1
#
_entry.id   AF-A0A2V1E1H9-F1
#
_cell.length_a   1.000
_cell.length_b   1.000
_cell.length_c   1.000
_cell.angle_alpha   90.00
_cell.angle_beta   90.00
_cell.angle_gamma   90.00
#
_symmetry.space_group_name_H-M   'P 1'
#
loop_
_entity.id
_entity.type
_entity.pdbx_description
1 polymer ?
#
loop_
_entity_poly.entity_id
_entity_poly.type
_entity_poly.pdbx_seq_one_letter_code
_entity_poly.pdbx_strand_id
1 'polypeptide(L)'
;MYKPPSTPRYTRATEASKAKRSPKSRSYRSSTFRDVHANTVVIPPADPKKMCPLAILPAEIRLLIYNYVLPQGPVLIDATPRPRGGINERTRNRWPAILRVCRLIRKEAAHEFYAKTPFEAYIFSFEICSPNWTTYVSKTDFDSLAQNRNMTMLLPCFTTSSHIPSWQQSKNFGNIYDIGRKRCQNHFLTFCTLAKWWLQCGQHSMRNVDWRYNFWQPNYRHDIFYMSKPHEYLWAWLFEKMSTVVLPCVQQNWTRSSNKRAMKKPALGMLEALDREFKEAHPIAKQKALSSWLLTPGERAAREFDEDKKENEWNTRVQLLRRHLHKW
;
A
#
# COMPACT_ATOMS: atom_id res chain seq x y z
N MET A 1 71.86 -0.98 25.51
CA MET A 1 70.52 -0.36 25.36
C MET A 1 69.96 -0.74 23.98
N TYR A 2 68.97 -1.63 23.93
CA TYR A 2 68.36 -2.11 22.69
C TYR A 2 67.30 -1.12 22.20
N LYS A 3 67.45 -0.61 20.97
CA LYS A 3 66.41 0.16 20.28
C LYS A 3 65.45 -0.81 19.57
N PRO A 4 64.12 -0.73 19.80
CA PRO A 4 63.17 -1.58 19.12
C PRO A 4 63.02 -1.20 17.63
N PRO A 5 62.67 -2.15 16.75
CA PRO A 5 62.51 -1.90 15.33
C PRO A 5 61.27 -1.05 15.05
N SER A 6 61.45 -0.04 14.19
CA SER A 6 60.42 0.83 13.64
C SER A 6 59.33 0.01 12.95
N THR A 7 58.08 0.17 13.37
CA THR A 7 56.91 -0.40 12.70
C THR A 7 56.80 0.10 11.25
N PRO A 8 56.40 -0.75 10.30
CA PRO A 8 56.24 -0.35 8.91
C PRO A 8 55.02 0.58 8.78
N ARG A 9 55.25 1.77 8.21
CA ARG A 9 54.18 2.69 7.80
C ARG A 9 53.39 2.05 6.68
N TYR A 10 52.15 1.64 6.96
CA TYR A 10 51.19 1.27 5.93
C TYR A 10 50.95 2.46 4.99
N THR A 11 51.27 2.27 3.72
CA THR A 11 50.97 3.19 2.62
C THR A 11 49.47 3.46 2.53
N ARG A 12 49.09 4.75 2.56
CA ARG A 12 47.72 5.23 2.33
C ARG A 12 47.16 4.62 1.04
N ALA A 13 45.92 4.13 1.10
CA ALA A 13 45.19 3.68 -0.08
C ALA A 13 45.09 4.80 -1.12
N THR A 14 45.62 4.56 -2.32
CA THR A 14 45.54 5.47 -3.47
C THR A 14 44.13 5.50 -4.05
N GLU A 15 43.70 6.66 -4.54
CA GLU A 15 42.34 6.90 -5.07
C GLU A 15 41.95 5.98 -6.24
N ALA A 16 42.94 5.40 -6.94
CA ALA A 16 42.72 4.40 -7.98
C ALA A 16 41.99 3.13 -7.48
N SER A 17 42.04 2.83 -6.19
CA SER A 17 41.33 1.68 -5.60
C SER A 17 39.81 1.91 -5.40
N LYS A 18 39.32 3.16 -5.53
CA LYS A 18 37.89 3.48 -5.40
C LYS A 18 37.09 3.29 -6.69
N ALA A 19 37.74 3.19 -7.85
CA ALA A 19 37.06 3.19 -9.16
C ALA A 19 36.64 1.79 -9.68
N LYS A 20 37.07 0.68 -9.05
CA LYS A 20 36.72 -0.70 -9.47
C LYS A 20 35.71 -1.37 -8.53
N ARG A 21 34.66 -0.66 -8.10
CA ARG A 21 33.46 -1.36 -7.61
C ARG A 21 32.60 -1.72 -8.81
N SER A 22 32.85 -2.91 -9.34
CA SER A 22 31.94 -3.59 -10.27
C SER A 22 30.50 -3.38 -9.78
N PRO A 23 29.55 -2.94 -10.63
CA PRO A 23 28.18 -2.84 -10.23
C PRO A 23 27.78 -4.24 -9.78
N LYS A 24 27.57 -4.43 -8.47
CA LYS A 24 26.81 -5.56 -7.97
C LYS A 24 25.43 -5.38 -8.58
N SER A 25 25.28 -5.91 -9.79
CA SER A 25 24.01 -6.31 -10.36
C SER A 25 23.34 -7.09 -9.25
N ARG A 26 22.43 -6.42 -8.52
CA ARG A 26 21.38 -7.05 -7.77
C ARG A 26 20.50 -7.71 -8.81
N SER A 27 21.02 -8.77 -9.39
CA SER A 27 20.20 -9.85 -9.87
C SER A 27 19.43 -10.29 -8.61
N TYR A 28 18.23 -9.74 -8.43
CA TYR A 28 17.14 -10.40 -7.72
C TYR A 28 16.84 -11.68 -8.52
N ARG A 29 17.82 -12.59 -8.57
CA ARG A 29 17.58 -13.97 -8.94
C ARG A 29 16.59 -14.44 -7.88
N SER A 30 15.45 -14.89 -8.38
CA SER A 30 14.40 -15.63 -7.68
C SER A 30 14.97 -16.93 -7.07
N SER A 31 15.98 -16.81 -6.20
CA SER A 31 16.64 -17.95 -5.57
C SER A 31 15.76 -18.56 -4.48
N THR A 32 14.77 -17.82 -3.97
CA THR A 32 13.86 -18.34 -2.95
C THR A 32 13.04 -19.51 -3.46
N PHE A 33 12.56 -19.51 -4.70
CA PHE A 33 11.73 -20.62 -5.18
C PHE A 33 12.54 -21.90 -5.46
N ARG A 34 13.73 -21.76 -6.08
CA ARG A 34 14.61 -22.93 -6.29
C ARG A 34 15.23 -23.42 -4.98
N ASP A 35 15.59 -22.56 -4.04
CA ASP A 35 16.15 -23.01 -2.74
C ASP A 35 15.08 -23.59 -1.81
N VAL A 36 13.82 -23.12 -1.88
CA VAL A 36 12.71 -23.67 -1.08
C VAL A 36 12.28 -25.06 -1.56
N HIS A 37 12.40 -25.35 -2.86
CA HIS A 37 12.02 -26.64 -3.43
C HIS A 37 13.19 -27.62 -3.67
N ALA A 38 14.42 -27.13 -3.89
CA ALA A 38 15.60 -28.00 -4.02
C ALA A 38 15.99 -28.67 -2.69
N ASN A 39 15.62 -28.07 -1.57
CA ASN A 39 15.60 -28.70 -0.26
C ASN A 39 14.14 -28.90 0.14
N THR A 40 13.49 -29.94 -0.40
CA THR A 40 12.19 -30.40 0.10
C THR A 40 12.30 -30.58 1.60
N VAL A 41 11.81 -29.58 2.36
CA VAL A 41 11.90 -29.59 3.81
C VAL A 41 10.95 -30.69 4.28
N VAL A 42 11.47 -31.89 4.48
CA VAL A 42 10.71 -32.98 5.09
C VAL A 42 10.47 -32.58 6.53
N ILE A 43 9.28 -32.06 6.82
CA ILE A 43 8.87 -31.80 8.20
C ILE A 43 8.22 -33.09 8.69
N PRO A 44 8.87 -33.85 9.59
CA PRO A 44 8.28 -35.06 10.12
C PRO A 44 6.95 -34.70 10.81
N PRO A 45 5.93 -35.57 10.70
CA PRO A 45 4.68 -35.37 11.40
C PRO A 45 4.93 -35.34 12.91
N ALA A 46 4.09 -34.59 13.64
CA ALA A 46 4.17 -34.60 15.10
C ALA A 46 3.84 -35.98 15.69
N ASP A 47 2.99 -36.76 15.00
CA ASP A 47 2.68 -38.15 15.29
C ASP A 47 2.94 -39.00 14.03
N PRO A 48 3.94 -39.90 14.03
CA PRO A 48 4.22 -40.80 12.91
C PRO A 48 3.04 -41.70 12.51
N LYS A 49 2.15 -42.03 13.45
CA LYS A 49 0.98 -42.89 13.21
C LYS A 49 -0.18 -42.15 12.53
N LYS A 50 -0.10 -40.82 12.45
CA LYS A 50 -1.14 -39.95 11.84
C LYS A 50 -0.51 -39.05 10.78
N MET A 51 0.14 -39.67 9.79
CA MET A 51 0.65 -38.91 8.64
C MET A 51 -0.49 -38.22 7.90
N CYS A 52 -0.30 -36.93 7.60
CA CYS A 52 -1.24 -36.19 6.76
C CYS A 52 -1.14 -36.73 5.31
N PRO A 53 -2.22 -37.27 4.71
CA PRO A 53 -2.15 -37.84 3.36
C PRO A 53 -1.66 -36.84 2.31
N LEU A 54 -2.06 -35.57 2.45
CA LEU A 54 -1.59 -34.49 1.57
C LEU A 54 -0.09 -34.26 1.66
N ALA A 55 0.55 -34.52 2.81
CA ALA A 55 1.99 -34.31 2.98
C ALA A 55 2.83 -35.42 2.33
N ILE A 56 2.24 -36.57 2.00
CA ILE A 56 2.90 -37.70 1.34
C ILE A 56 3.08 -37.45 -0.17
N LEU A 57 2.16 -36.67 -0.76
CA LEU A 57 2.17 -36.37 -2.19
C LEU A 57 3.46 -35.62 -2.58
N PRO A 58 4.00 -35.80 -3.80
CA PRO A 58 5.09 -34.96 -4.32
C PRO A 58 4.75 -33.46 -4.27
N ALA A 59 5.75 -32.60 -4.11
CA ALA A 59 5.55 -31.16 -3.96
C ALA A 59 4.81 -30.56 -5.16
N GLU A 60 5.07 -31.06 -6.36
CA GLU A 60 4.43 -30.67 -7.61
C GLU A 60 2.92 -30.88 -7.57
N ILE A 61 2.49 -32.05 -7.06
CA ILE A 61 1.07 -32.38 -6.91
C ILE A 61 0.43 -31.50 -5.83
N ARG A 62 1.14 -31.22 -4.73
CA ARG A 62 0.65 -30.32 -3.68
C ARG A 62 0.47 -28.90 -4.20
N LEU A 63 1.41 -28.39 -4.99
CA LEU A 63 1.31 -27.08 -5.64
C LEU A 63 0.11 -27.01 -6.59
N LEU A 64 -0.14 -28.06 -7.37
CA LEU A 64 -1.35 -28.16 -8.20
C LEU A 64 -2.61 -28.07 -7.32
N ILE A 65 -2.67 -28.83 -6.23
CA ILE A 65 -3.80 -28.77 -5.28
C ILE A 65 -3.96 -27.34 -4.72
N TYR A 66 -2.88 -26.65 -4.35
CA TYR A 66 -2.97 -25.28 -3.85
C TYR A 66 -3.54 -24.34 -4.90
N ASN A 67 -3.16 -24.46 -6.17
CA ASN A 67 -3.71 -23.63 -7.25
C ASN A 67 -5.22 -23.82 -7.43
N TYR A 68 -5.76 -25.01 -7.12
CA TYR A 68 -7.20 -25.27 -7.17
C TYR A 68 -7.94 -24.85 -5.88
N VAL A 69 -7.28 -24.93 -4.72
CA VAL A 69 -7.91 -24.68 -3.41
C VAL A 69 -7.81 -23.21 -2.99
N LEU A 70 -6.74 -22.51 -3.38
CA LEU A 70 -6.55 -21.11 -3.07
C LEU A 70 -7.46 -20.22 -3.93
N PRO A 71 -7.87 -19.05 -3.44
CA PRO A 71 -8.67 -18.11 -4.23
C PRO A 71 -7.98 -17.75 -5.54
N GLN A 72 -8.70 -17.88 -6.66
CA GLN A 72 -8.23 -17.48 -7.99
C GLN A 72 -8.37 -15.97 -8.24
N GLY A 73 -9.26 -15.30 -7.49
CA GLY A 73 -9.53 -13.87 -7.59
C GLY A 73 -8.94 -13.04 -6.45
N PRO A 74 -9.12 -11.71 -6.50
CA PRO A 74 -8.70 -10.80 -5.44
C PRO A 74 -9.32 -11.19 -4.10
N VAL A 75 -8.46 -11.17 -3.08
CA VAL A 75 -8.82 -11.47 -1.71
C VAL A 75 -8.99 -10.18 -0.93
N LEU A 76 -10.19 -9.95 -0.42
CA LEU A 76 -10.48 -8.84 0.48
C LEU A 76 -9.94 -9.13 1.89
N ILE A 77 -8.86 -8.45 2.29
CA ILE A 77 -8.22 -8.62 3.60
C ILE A 77 -9.19 -8.24 4.73
N ASP A 78 -9.98 -7.18 4.56
CA ASP A 78 -10.89 -6.68 5.61
C ASP A 78 -12.14 -7.53 5.80
N ALA A 79 -12.54 -8.28 4.78
CA ALA A 79 -13.67 -9.22 4.83
C ALA A 79 -13.28 -10.58 5.44
N THR A 80 -11.99 -10.80 5.74
CA THR A 80 -11.56 -12.05 6.37
C THR A 80 -12.20 -12.18 7.76
N PRO A 81 -12.72 -13.36 8.12
CA PRO A 81 -13.43 -13.56 9.38
C PRO A 81 -12.49 -13.21 10.53
N ARG A 82 -12.77 -12.10 11.21
CA ARG A 82 -12.04 -11.70 12.41
C ARG A 82 -12.38 -12.68 13.54
N PRO A 83 -11.39 -13.16 14.31
CA PRO A 83 -11.67 -13.95 15.48
C PRO A 83 -12.65 -13.24 16.41
N ARG A 84 -13.77 -13.89 16.69
CA ARG A 84 -14.65 -13.49 17.77
C ARG A 84 -14.06 -14.02 19.09
N GLY A 85 -13.06 -13.30 19.61
CA GLY A 85 -12.65 -13.35 21.01
C GLY A 85 -12.11 -14.69 21.54
N GLY A 86 -10.78 -14.86 21.54
CA GLY A 86 -10.09 -15.82 22.40
C GLY A 86 -8.56 -15.74 22.29
N ILE A 87 -7.86 -15.63 23.42
CA ILE A 87 -6.39 -15.45 23.51
C ILE A 87 -5.61 -16.63 22.87
N ASN A 88 -6.23 -17.82 22.77
CA ASN A 88 -5.63 -19.02 22.20
C ASN A 88 -5.97 -19.26 20.71
N GLU A 89 -6.66 -18.34 20.03
CA GLU A 89 -7.13 -18.55 18.66
C GLU A 89 -6.09 -18.25 17.56
N ARG A 90 -4.88 -17.79 17.91
CA ARG A 90 -3.83 -17.44 16.94
C ARG A 90 -3.49 -18.57 15.95
N THR A 91 -3.65 -19.84 16.34
CA THR A 91 -3.46 -20.99 15.45
C THR A 91 -4.72 -21.37 14.68
N ARG A 92 -5.92 -21.13 15.24
CA ARG A 92 -7.22 -21.42 14.63
C ARG A 92 -7.65 -20.42 13.57
N ASN A 93 -6.97 -19.27 13.44
CA ASN A 93 -7.40 -18.20 12.53
C ASN A 93 -6.53 -18.03 11.28
N ARG A 94 -5.64 -18.97 10.98
CA ARG A 94 -4.88 -18.90 9.72
C ARG A 94 -5.84 -19.08 8.55
N TRP A 95 -5.95 -18.09 7.70
CA TRP A 95 -6.80 -18.16 6.52
C TRP A 95 -5.92 -18.08 5.28
N PRO A 96 -6.12 -18.96 4.28
CA PRO A 96 -7.18 -19.97 4.14
C PRO A 96 -7.00 -21.23 5.02
N ALA A 97 -8.05 -22.06 5.13
CA ALA A 97 -8.08 -23.24 6.00
C ALA A 97 -6.93 -24.23 5.74
N ILE A 98 -6.42 -24.30 4.50
CA ILE A 98 -5.29 -25.14 4.13
C ILE A 98 -3.99 -24.81 4.91
N LEU A 99 -3.85 -23.57 5.40
CA LEU A 99 -2.73 -23.15 6.27
C LEU A 99 -2.78 -23.77 7.68
N ARG A 100 -3.88 -24.45 8.03
CA ARG A 100 -4.08 -25.10 9.34
C ARG A 100 -3.74 -26.60 9.33
N VAL A 101 -3.57 -27.22 8.16
CA VAL A 101 -3.48 -28.68 8.00
C VAL A 101 -2.25 -29.27 8.73
N CYS A 102 -1.04 -29.00 8.24
CA CYS A 102 0.20 -29.41 8.89
C CYS A 102 1.31 -28.39 8.62
N ARG A 103 2.47 -28.54 9.27
CA ARG A 103 3.59 -27.58 9.14
C ARG A 103 4.13 -27.49 7.71
N LEU A 104 4.22 -28.62 7.00
CA LEU A 104 4.72 -28.67 5.61
C LEU A 104 3.77 -27.93 4.68
N ILE A 105 2.50 -28.38 4.65
CA ILE A 105 1.45 -27.78 3.82
C ILE A 105 1.33 -26.29 4.09
N ARG A 106 1.39 -25.88 5.37
CA ARG A 106 1.36 -24.47 5.75
C ARG A 106 2.49 -23.68 5.12
N LYS A 107 3.74 -24.15 5.14
CA LYS A 107 4.87 -23.38 4.59
C LYS A 107 4.71 -23.20 3.08
N GLU A 108 4.39 -24.27 2.36
CA GLU A 108 4.25 -24.23 0.90
C GLU A 108 3.02 -23.42 0.48
N ALA A 109 1.85 -23.72 1.06
CA ALA A 109 0.62 -23.00 0.75
C ALA A 109 0.66 -21.54 1.21
N ALA A 110 1.36 -21.20 2.31
CA ALA A 110 1.52 -19.79 2.71
C ALA A 110 2.37 -19.02 1.71
N HIS A 111 3.41 -19.65 1.14
CA HIS A 111 4.18 -19.02 0.06
C HIS A 111 3.28 -18.76 -1.16
N GLU A 112 2.56 -19.78 -1.64
CA GLU A 112 1.65 -19.61 -2.78
C GLU A 112 0.59 -18.54 -2.51
N PHE A 113 -0.02 -18.58 -1.32
CA PHE A 113 -1.08 -17.67 -0.95
C PHE A 113 -0.59 -16.23 -0.75
N TYR A 114 0.38 -16.00 0.15
CA TYR A 114 0.80 -14.65 0.48
C TYR A 114 1.66 -14.01 -0.61
N ALA A 115 2.45 -14.77 -1.37
CA ALA A 115 3.35 -14.19 -2.37
C ALA A 115 2.68 -13.99 -3.75
N LYS A 116 1.69 -14.80 -4.12
CA LYS A 116 1.12 -14.79 -5.49
C LYS A 116 -0.32 -14.31 -5.56
N THR A 117 -1.16 -14.62 -4.56
CA THR A 117 -2.59 -14.26 -4.60
C THR A 117 -2.77 -12.75 -4.62
N PRO A 118 -3.64 -12.20 -5.48
CA PRO A 118 -3.98 -10.78 -5.43
C PRO A 118 -4.73 -10.46 -4.14
N PHE A 119 -4.30 -9.40 -3.45
CA PHE A 119 -4.95 -8.93 -2.23
C PHE A 119 -5.51 -7.53 -2.45
N GLU A 120 -6.70 -7.31 -1.91
CA GLU A 120 -7.38 -6.04 -1.86
C GLU A 120 -7.65 -5.68 -0.40
N ALA A 121 -7.35 -4.44 -0.01
CA ALA A 121 -7.65 -3.93 1.32
C ALA A 121 -8.32 -2.56 1.20
N TYR A 122 -9.45 -2.39 1.87
CA TYR A 122 -10.18 -1.15 1.89
C TYR A 122 -9.58 -0.19 2.91
N ILE A 123 -9.35 1.04 2.48
CA ILE A 123 -9.02 2.14 3.39
C ILE A 123 -10.33 2.88 3.72
N PHE A 124 -11.25 2.23 4.43
CA PHE A 124 -12.55 2.85 4.78
C PHE A 124 -12.41 4.16 5.55
N SER A 125 -11.39 4.22 6.40
CA SER A 125 -10.89 5.43 7.00
C SER A 125 -9.38 5.28 7.15
N PHE A 126 -8.64 6.29 6.74
CA PHE A 126 -7.20 6.44 7.05
C PHE A 126 -6.93 6.57 8.57
N GLU A 127 -7.98 6.44 9.37
CA GLU A 127 -8.01 6.88 10.74
C GLU A 127 -7.39 5.86 11.69
N ILE A 128 -7.90 4.63 11.74
CA ILE A 128 -7.40 3.59 12.67
C ILE A 128 -7.70 2.21 12.07
N CYS A 129 -7.28 1.98 10.84
CA CYS A 129 -6.71 0.69 10.55
C CYS A 129 -5.20 0.84 10.71
N SER A 130 -4.74 0.77 11.97
CA SER A 130 -3.59 -0.12 12.16
C SER A 130 -3.95 -1.36 11.34
N PRO A 131 -3.10 -1.82 10.42
CA PRO A 131 -3.24 -3.10 9.83
C PRO A 131 -3.02 -4.08 10.99
N ASN A 132 -4.00 -4.18 11.88
CA ASN A 132 -4.12 -5.22 12.87
C ASN A 132 -4.09 -6.54 12.12
N TRP A 133 -4.55 -6.54 10.86
CA TRP A 133 -4.31 -7.62 9.92
C TRP A 133 -2.82 -8.01 9.83
N THR A 134 -1.86 -7.07 9.78
CA THR A 134 -0.42 -7.44 9.88
C THR A 134 -0.01 -7.98 11.23
N THR A 135 -0.68 -7.59 12.32
CA THR A 135 -0.43 -8.21 13.64
C THR A 135 -0.94 -9.66 13.71
N TYR A 136 -1.86 -10.05 12.82
CA TYR A 136 -2.36 -11.42 12.70
C TYR A 136 -1.55 -12.29 11.73
N VAL A 137 -0.74 -11.67 10.86
CA VAL A 137 0.14 -12.39 9.92
C VAL A 137 1.47 -12.65 10.62
N SER A 138 1.96 -13.88 10.59
CA SER A 138 3.27 -14.19 11.17
C SER A 138 4.37 -13.43 10.42
N LYS A 139 5.50 -13.13 11.07
CA LYS A 139 6.60 -12.40 10.41
C LYS A 139 7.04 -13.06 9.09
N THR A 140 7.13 -14.39 9.06
CA THR A 140 7.50 -15.14 7.86
C THR A 140 6.47 -15.02 6.75
N ASP A 141 5.18 -15.13 7.08
CA ASP A 141 4.09 -14.97 6.11
C ASP A 141 4.03 -13.53 5.59
N PHE A 142 4.32 -12.57 6.46
CA PHE A 142 4.38 -11.16 6.12
C PHE A 142 5.56 -10.86 5.18
N ASP A 143 6.73 -11.49 5.38
CA ASP A 143 7.88 -11.35 4.48
C ASP A 143 7.55 -11.86 3.06
N SER A 144 6.74 -12.91 2.94
CA SER A 144 6.19 -13.40 1.66
C SER A 144 5.19 -12.40 1.08
N LEU A 145 4.30 -11.86 1.90
CA LEU A 145 3.34 -10.84 1.47
C LEU A 145 4.03 -9.56 1.00
N ALA A 146 5.12 -9.15 1.63
CA ALA A 146 5.90 -7.98 1.22
C ALA A 146 6.58 -8.17 -0.14
N GLN A 147 6.76 -9.41 -0.61
CA GLN A 147 7.25 -9.71 -1.97
C GLN A 147 6.12 -9.71 -3.00
N ASN A 148 4.87 -9.78 -2.54
CA ASN A 148 3.70 -9.78 -3.41
C ASN A 148 3.53 -8.42 -4.07
N ARG A 149 3.46 -8.43 -5.40
CA ARG A 149 3.25 -7.23 -6.23
C ARG A 149 1.80 -6.96 -6.54
N ASN A 150 0.90 -7.86 -6.16
CA ASN A 150 -0.53 -7.81 -6.46
C ASN A 150 -1.34 -7.34 -5.25
N MET A 151 -0.77 -6.47 -4.42
CA MET A 151 -1.46 -5.87 -3.29
C MET A 151 -2.03 -4.51 -3.68
N THR A 152 -3.35 -4.40 -3.64
CA THR A 152 -4.10 -3.21 -4.03
C THR A 152 -4.86 -2.64 -2.83
N MET A 153 -4.66 -1.35 -2.58
CA MET A 153 -5.40 -0.59 -1.59
C MET A 153 -6.58 0.11 -2.26
N LEU A 154 -7.78 -0.26 -1.83
CA LEU A 154 -9.04 0.31 -2.28
C LEU A 154 -9.34 1.57 -1.46
N LEU A 155 -9.14 2.74 -2.07
CA LEU A 155 -9.40 4.05 -1.46
C LEU A 155 -10.87 4.44 -1.71
N PRO A 156 -11.64 4.82 -0.69
CA PRO A 156 -13.00 5.29 -0.89
C PRO A 156 -12.98 6.68 -1.55
N CYS A 157 -13.82 6.83 -2.56
CA CYS A 157 -14.10 8.10 -3.23
C CYS A 157 -14.89 9.10 -2.36
N PHE A 158 -15.43 8.67 -1.22
CA PHE A 158 -16.22 9.51 -0.30
C PHE A 158 -15.65 9.49 1.11
N THR A 159 -15.84 10.58 1.82
CA THR A 159 -15.43 10.70 3.22
C THR A 159 -16.48 10.10 4.12
N THR A 160 -16.12 9.05 4.85
CA THR A 160 -16.83 8.72 6.08
C THR A 160 -16.36 9.67 7.18
N SER A 161 -17.29 10.14 8.01
CA SER A 161 -16.94 11.01 9.13
C SER A 161 -16.23 10.19 10.20
N SER A 162 -15.01 10.62 10.53
CA SER A 162 -14.24 10.15 11.68
C SER A 162 -14.99 10.26 13.00
N HIS A 163 -15.12 9.17 13.75
CA HIS A 163 -15.51 9.23 15.18
C HIS A 163 -14.33 9.45 16.13
N ILE A 164 -13.09 9.49 15.64
CA ILE A 164 -11.90 9.56 16.48
C ILE A 164 -11.65 11.00 16.95
N PRO A 165 -11.27 11.18 18.24
CA PRO A 165 -10.88 12.49 18.74
C PRO A 165 -9.75 13.10 17.90
N SER A 166 -10.00 14.29 17.37
CA SER A 166 -9.11 15.05 16.49
C SER A 166 -7.68 15.21 17.03
N TRP A 167 -7.52 15.31 18.35
CA TRP A 167 -6.22 15.44 19.00
C TRP A 167 -5.34 14.18 18.87
N GLN A 168 -5.94 12.98 18.83
CA GLN A 168 -5.17 11.73 18.72
C GLN A 168 -4.52 11.58 17.34
N GLN A 169 -5.19 12.07 16.29
CA GLN A 169 -4.69 12.02 14.91
C GLN A 169 -3.53 13.00 14.71
N SER A 170 -3.57 14.15 15.39
CA SER A 170 -2.62 15.25 15.21
C SER A 170 -1.37 15.15 16.09
N LYS A 171 -1.41 14.42 17.22
CA LYS A 171 -0.32 14.35 18.23
C LYS A 171 1.09 14.18 17.65
N ASN A 172 1.27 13.41 16.58
CA ASN A 172 2.58 13.13 15.98
C ASN A 172 3.03 14.16 14.92
N PHE A 173 2.16 15.11 14.58
CA PHE A 173 2.37 16.06 13.48
C PHE A 173 2.27 17.53 13.92
N GLY A 174 1.62 17.81 15.05
CA GLY A 174 1.51 19.15 15.63
C GLY A 174 0.32 19.27 16.57
N ASN A 175 0.10 20.47 17.11
CA ASN A 175 -1.00 20.74 18.02
C ASN A 175 -2.17 21.38 17.26
N ILE A 176 -3.28 20.67 17.15
CA ILE A 176 -4.48 21.18 16.46
C ILE A 176 -5.09 22.41 17.14
N TYR A 177 -4.90 22.55 18.45
CA TYR A 177 -5.49 23.64 19.22
C TYR A 177 -4.79 24.99 18.98
N ASP A 178 -3.56 24.97 18.48
CA ASP A 178 -2.83 26.19 18.08
C ASP A 178 -3.34 26.76 16.75
N ILE A 179 -4.19 26.02 16.03
CA ILE A 179 -4.76 26.43 14.75
C ILE A 179 -6.07 27.18 14.99
N GLY A 180 -6.02 28.50 14.98
CA GLY A 180 -7.17 29.35 15.35
C GLY A 180 -8.40 29.25 14.43
N ARG A 181 -8.27 28.84 13.16
CA ARG A 181 -9.42 28.74 12.23
C ARG A 181 -9.90 27.30 12.06
N LYS A 182 -11.21 27.06 12.24
CA LYS A 182 -11.82 25.73 12.10
C LYS A 182 -11.55 25.07 10.73
N ARG A 183 -11.61 25.84 9.65
CA ARG A 183 -11.27 25.34 8.29
C ARG A 183 -9.82 24.86 8.21
N CYS A 184 -8.88 25.60 8.80
CA CYS A 184 -7.48 25.21 8.86
C CYS A 184 -7.27 23.97 9.74
N GLN A 185 -8.01 23.83 10.84
CA GLN A 185 -8.01 22.61 11.65
C GLN A 185 -8.45 21.39 10.81
N ASN A 186 -9.50 21.53 10.01
CA ASN A 186 -9.98 20.44 9.13
C ASN A 186 -8.95 20.06 8.07
N HIS A 187 -8.29 21.04 7.44
CA HIS A 187 -7.18 20.78 6.51
C HIS A 187 -6.03 20.06 7.22
N PHE A 188 -5.66 20.48 8.43
CA PHE A 188 -4.59 19.88 9.21
C PHE A 188 -4.92 18.44 9.62
N LEU A 189 -6.15 18.18 10.06
CA LEU A 189 -6.61 16.81 10.36
C LEU A 189 -6.57 15.91 9.14
N THR A 190 -7.04 16.41 8.00
CA THR A 190 -6.99 15.68 6.73
C THR A 190 -5.55 15.31 6.37
N PHE A 191 -4.61 16.26 6.52
CA PHE A 191 -3.18 16.00 6.35
C PHE A 191 -2.66 14.96 7.35
N CYS A 192 -2.95 15.09 8.64
CA CYS A 192 -2.47 14.16 9.68
C CYS A 192 -2.91 12.73 9.39
N THR A 193 -4.13 12.56 8.92
CA THR A 193 -4.73 11.29 8.55
C THR A 193 -4.02 10.64 7.35
N LEU A 194 -3.74 11.40 6.28
CA LEU A 194 -2.91 10.91 5.17
C LEU A 194 -1.46 10.62 5.59
N ALA A 195 -0.87 11.51 6.37
CA ALA A 195 0.51 11.41 6.85
C ALA A 195 0.71 10.18 7.74
N LYS A 196 -0.26 9.83 8.57
CA LYS A 196 -0.25 8.62 9.40
C LYS A 196 -0.20 7.36 8.53
N TRP A 197 -1.02 7.31 7.48
CA TRP A 197 -1.00 6.21 6.51
C TRP A 197 0.33 6.10 5.78
N TRP A 198 0.85 7.20 5.25
CA TRP A 198 2.15 7.18 4.57
C TRP A 198 3.30 6.80 5.49
N LEU A 199 3.27 7.28 6.73
CA LEU A 199 4.27 6.92 7.73
C LEU A 199 4.24 5.43 8.00
N GLN A 200 3.04 4.85 8.14
CA GLN A 200 2.84 3.43 8.32
C GLN A 200 3.36 2.60 7.13
N CYS A 201 3.03 2.96 5.90
CA CYS A 201 3.61 2.31 4.71
C CYS A 201 5.14 2.41 4.68
N GLY A 202 5.71 3.49 5.22
CA GLY A 202 7.15 3.72 5.33
C GLY A 202 7.85 3.02 6.50
N GLN A 203 7.12 2.45 7.46
CA GLN A 203 7.71 1.79 8.62
C GLN A 203 8.47 0.52 8.22
N HIS A 204 9.47 0.14 9.02
CA HIS A 204 10.34 -1.01 8.74
C HIS A 204 9.62 -2.33 8.50
N SER A 205 8.48 -2.55 9.17
CA SER A 205 7.63 -3.71 8.93
C SER A 205 7.07 -3.68 7.52
N MET A 206 6.61 -2.55 7.02
CA MET A 206 5.86 -2.44 5.76
C MET A 206 6.64 -1.90 4.56
N ARG A 207 7.88 -1.43 4.77
CA ARG A 207 8.66 -0.71 3.74
C ARG A 207 8.88 -1.48 2.42
N ASN A 208 8.80 -2.80 2.48
CA ASN A 208 9.05 -3.68 1.34
C ASN A 208 7.76 -3.99 0.54
N VAL A 209 6.59 -3.76 1.14
CA VAL A 209 5.30 -3.96 0.48
C VAL A 209 5.16 -2.95 -0.67
N ASP A 210 4.76 -3.46 -1.83
CA ASP A 210 4.50 -2.64 -3.00
C ASP A 210 3.03 -2.25 -3.04
N TRP A 211 2.71 -1.13 -2.42
CA TRP A 211 1.34 -0.63 -2.33
C TRP A 211 0.87 -0.11 -3.69
N ARG A 212 0.00 -0.85 -4.36
CA ARG A 212 -0.81 -0.32 -5.46
C ARG A 212 -2.03 0.34 -4.86
N TYR A 213 -2.47 1.45 -5.41
CA TYR A 213 -3.71 2.08 -5.02
C TYR A 213 -4.70 1.96 -6.18
N ASN A 214 -5.95 1.73 -5.82
CA ASN A 214 -7.12 1.78 -6.69
C ASN A 214 -8.19 2.61 -5.98
N PHE A 215 -8.77 3.61 -6.64
CA PHE A 215 -9.84 4.43 -6.10
C PHE A 215 -11.16 3.73 -6.39
N TRP A 216 -11.56 2.93 -5.42
CA TRP A 216 -12.72 2.06 -5.52
C TRP A 216 -14.01 2.88 -5.51
N GLN A 217 -14.85 2.58 -6.48
CA GLN A 217 -16.26 2.94 -6.44
C GLN A 217 -17.04 1.77 -5.86
N PRO A 218 -17.89 1.99 -4.85
CA PRO A 218 -18.81 0.96 -4.45
C PRO A 218 -19.70 0.54 -5.61
N ASN A 219 -19.47 -0.69 -6.09
CA ASN A 219 -20.53 -1.46 -6.74
C ASN A 219 -21.52 -1.87 -5.65
N TYR A 220 -22.22 -0.90 -5.05
CA TYR A 220 -23.45 -1.21 -4.34
C TYR A 220 -24.40 -1.75 -5.41
N ARG A 221 -24.53 -3.09 -5.48
CA ARG A 221 -25.51 -3.85 -6.28
C ARG A 221 -26.97 -3.54 -5.88
N HIS A 222 -27.21 -2.44 -5.16
CA HIS A 222 -28.49 -1.92 -4.74
C HIS A 222 -28.59 -0.44 -5.18
N ASP A 223 -28.60 -0.24 -6.49
CA ASP A 223 -29.56 0.55 -7.28
C ASP A 223 -29.95 2.01 -6.94
N ILE A 224 -29.28 2.76 -6.07
CA ILE A 224 -29.72 4.19 -5.86
C ILE A 224 -28.60 5.23 -6.02
N PHE A 225 -27.33 4.85 -5.87
CA PHE A 225 -26.20 5.78 -6.03
C PHE A 225 -25.14 5.24 -6.97
N TYR A 226 -25.55 4.83 -8.18
CA TYR A 226 -24.61 4.64 -9.28
C TYR A 226 -23.94 6.00 -9.52
N MET A 227 -22.74 6.17 -8.99
CA MET A 227 -22.02 7.43 -9.06
C MET A 227 -21.57 7.62 -10.50
N SER A 228 -22.36 8.37 -11.27
CA SER A 228 -22.28 8.48 -12.73
C SER A 228 -21.00 9.13 -13.25
N LYS A 229 -20.09 9.57 -12.37
CA LYS A 229 -18.95 10.43 -12.68
C LYS A 229 -17.70 10.11 -11.83
N PRO A 230 -17.01 8.97 -12.05
CA PRO A 230 -15.76 8.62 -11.36
C PRO A 230 -14.72 9.74 -11.31
N HIS A 231 -14.50 10.42 -12.43
CA HIS A 231 -13.54 11.51 -12.55
C HIS A 231 -13.81 12.68 -11.58
N GLU A 232 -15.07 13.02 -11.29
CA GLU A 232 -15.41 14.10 -10.34
C GLU A 232 -14.98 13.74 -8.91
N TYR A 233 -15.06 12.47 -8.53
CA TYR A 233 -14.59 12.02 -7.21
C TYR A 233 -13.08 12.03 -7.10
N LEU A 234 -12.38 11.58 -8.14
CA LEU A 234 -10.93 11.67 -8.19
C LEU A 234 -10.50 13.12 -8.08
N TRP A 235 -11.18 14.02 -8.79
CA TRP A 235 -11.00 15.46 -8.72
C TRP A 235 -11.22 15.98 -7.29
N ALA A 236 -12.38 15.72 -6.69
CA ALA A 236 -12.68 16.13 -5.32
C ALA A 236 -11.65 15.58 -4.32
N TRP A 237 -11.25 14.31 -4.48
CA TRP A 237 -10.26 13.67 -3.61
C TRP A 237 -8.88 14.36 -3.70
N LEU A 238 -8.40 14.67 -4.92
CA LEU A 238 -7.15 15.40 -5.12
C LEU A 238 -7.20 16.78 -4.42
N PHE A 239 -8.29 17.52 -4.61
CA PHE A 239 -8.42 18.91 -4.14
C PHE A 239 -8.72 19.01 -2.64
N GLU A 240 -9.56 18.13 -2.10
CA GLU A 240 -9.98 18.16 -0.71
C GLU A 240 -9.04 17.38 0.22
N LYS A 241 -8.38 16.33 -0.28
CA LYS A 241 -7.53 15.45 0.53
C LYS A 241 -6.07 15.69 0.22
N MET A 242 -5.62 15.29 -0.97
CA MET A 242 -4.20 15.30 -1.29
C MET A 242 -3.59 16.70 -1.22
N SER A 243 -4.32 17.70 -1.70
CA SER A 243 -3.87 19.09 -1.76
C SER A 243 -3.68 19.73 -0.39
N THR A 244 -4.25 19.16 0.69
CA THR A 244 -4.05 19.68 2.05
C THR A 244 -2.58 19.71 2.45
N VAL A 245 -1.78 18.80 1.89
CA VAL A 245 -0.35 18.72 2.13
C VAL A 245 0.41 19.99 1.72
N VAL A 246 -0.05 20.74 0.71
CA VAL A 246 0.64 21.96 0.24
C VAL A 246 0.03 23.24 0.81
N LEU A 247 -1.03 23.15 1.60
CA LEU A 247 -1.70 24.35 2.11
C LEU A 247 -0.82 25.08 3.13
N PRO A 248 -0.71 26.42 3.06
CA PRO A 248 0.12 27.20 3.99
C PRO A 248 -0.25 26.95 5.46
N CYS A 249 -1.55 26.89 5.76
CA CYS A 249 -2.03 26.62 7.12
C CYS A 249 -1.65 25.22 7.65
N VAL A 250 -1.41 24.24 6.78
CA VAL A 250 -0.88 22.93 7.19
C VAL A 250 0.63 23.00 7.36
N GLN A 251 1.32 23.64 6.42
CA GLN A 251 2.78 23.77 6.42
C GLN A 251 3.35 24.58 7.59
N GLN A 252 2.59 25.55 8.10
CA GLN A 252 2.95 26.36 9.26
C GLN A 252 2.81 25.59 10.58
N ASN A 253 1.81 24.71 10.69
CA ASN A 253 1.47 24.00 11.92
C ASN A 253 2.06 22.58 11.99
N TRP A 254 2.49 22.03 10.86
CA TRP A 254 3.22 20.78 10.83
C TRP A 254 4.62 20.96 11.42
N THR A 255 4.86 20.36 12.59
CA THR A 255 6.17 20.38 13.24
C THR A 255 7.17 19.62 12.37
N ARG A 256 8.01 20.38 11.67
CA ARG A 256 8.93 19.89 10.63
C ARG A 256 9.93 18.90 11.22
N SER A 257 9.97 17.66 10.70
CA SER A 257 11.19 17.03 10.12
C SER A 257 11.32 15.52 10.29
N SER A 258 10.84 14.89 11.37
CA SER A 258 11.34 13.55 11.72
C SER A 258 10.98 12.44 10.72
N ASN A 259 9.89 12.59 9.96
CA ASN A 259 9.32 11.48 9.19
C ASN A 259 9.07 11.75 7.70
N LYS A 260 9.52 12.89 7.15
CA LYS A 260 9.27 13.25 5.72
C LYS A 260 9.75 12.17 4.74
N ARG A 261 10.97 11.68 4.97
CA ARG A 261 11.61 10.65 4.13
C ARG A 261 10.81 9.34 4.10
N ALA A 262 10.24 8.93 5.24
CA ALA A 262 9.44 7.72 5.33
C ALA A 262 8.10 7.86 4.58
N MET A 263 7.50 9.05 4.61
CA MET A 263 6.21 9.31 3.96
C MET A 263 6.32 9.57 2.46
N LYS A 264 7.48 10.04 1.97
CA LYS A 264 7.69 10.46 0.58
C LYS A 264 7.28 9.42 -0.46
N LYS A 265 7.85 8.20 -0.37
CA LYS A 265 7.61 7.15 -1.37
C LYS A 265 6.13 6.73 -1.39
N PRO A 266 5.48 6.43 -0.24
CA PRO A 266 4.05 6.13 -0.21
C PRO A 266 3.17 7.28 -0.73
N ALA A 267 3.49 8.53 -0.41
CA ALA A 267 2.73 9.69 -0.88
C ALA A 267 2.83 9.87 -2.40
N LEU A 268 4.04 9.70 -2.97
CA LEU A 268 4.24 9.73 -4.42
C LEU A 268 3.51 8.58 -5.12
N GLY A 269 3.60 7.35 -4.61
CA GLY A 269 2.90 6.20 -5.20
C GLY A 269 1.38 6.37 -5.19
N MET A 270 0.83 6.98 -4.13
CA MET A 270 -0.60 7.34 -4.07
C MET A 270 -0.97 8.43 -5.09
N LEU A 271 -0.14 9.48 -5.24
CA LEU A 271 -0.36 10.53 -6.24
C LEU A 271 -0.29 9.99 -7.68
N GLU A 272 0.65 9.08 -7.95
CA GLU A 272 0.82 8.43 -9.25
C GLU A 272 -0.38 7.55 -9.61
N ALA A 273 -0.90 6.78 -8.65
CA ALA A 273 -2.10 5.99 -8.86
C ALA A 273 -3.33 6.86 -9.13
N LEU A 274 -3.49 7.95 -8.37
CA LEU A 274 -4.56 8.92 -8.56
C LEU A 274 -4.49 9.59 -9.95
N ASP A 275 -3.30 10.01 -10.39
CA ASP A 275 -3.05 10.57 -11.73
C ASP A 275 -3.37 9.58 -12.85
N ARG A 276 -2.95 8.32 -12.70
CA ARG A 276 -3.25 7.25 -13.65
C ARG A 276 -4.75 7.04 -13.79
N GLU A 277 -5.47 6.89 -12.68
CA GLU A 277 -6.90 6.60 -12.71
C GLU A 277 -7.73 7.77 -13.23
N PHE A 278 -7.32 9.00 -12.94
CA PHE A 278 -7.98 10.17 -13.55
C PHE A 278 -7.79 10.18 -15.07
N LYS A 279 -6.59 9.90 -15.56
CA LYS A 279 -6.30 9.83 -17.01
C LYS A 279 -7.04 8.69 -17.71
N GLU A 280 -7.33 7.60 -17.01
CA GLU A 280 -8.16 6.51 -17.54
C GLU A 280 -9.65 6.88 -17.54
N ALA A 281 -10.16 7.52 -16.48
CA ALA A 281 -11.58 7.83 -16.31
C ALA A 281 -12.04 9.11 -17.05
N HIS A 282 -11.18 10.12 -17.19
CA HIS A 282 -11.53 11.44 -17.72
C HIS A 282 -11.92 11.42 -19.20
N PRO A 283 -11.19 10.76 -20.13
CA PRO A 283 -11.59 10.71 -21.54
C PRO A 283 -12.96 10.06 -21.75
N ILE A 284 -13.24 8.99 -21.00
CA ILE A 284 -14.54 8.29 -21.03
C ILE A 284 -15.64 9.23 -20.56
N ALA A 285 -15.39 9.98 -19.48
CA ALA A 285 -16.34 10.96 -18.96
C ALA A 285 -16.57 12.12 -19.93
N LYS A 286 -15.50 12.72 -20.49
CA LYS A 286 -15.57 13.80 -21.48
C LYS A 286 -16.37 13.35 -22.70
N GLN A 287 -16.07 12.16 -23.24
CA GLN A 287 -16.81 11.61 -24.38
C GLN A 287 -18.29 11.44 -24.07
N LYS A 288 -18.63 10.84 -22.92
CA LYS A 288 -20.04 10.66 -22.48
C LYS A 288 -20.75 11.99 -22.26
N ALA A 289 -20.04 12.99 -21.75
CA ALA A 289 -20.58 14.31 -21.48
C ALA A 289 -20.88 15.08 -22.79
N LEU A 290 -20.08 14.87 -23.83
CA LEU A 290 -20.21 15.49 -25.16
C LEU A 290 -21.16 14.73 -26.10
N SER A 291 -21.31 13.42 -25.94
CA SER A 291 -22.19 12.58 -26.76
C SER A 291 -23.68 12.71 -26.41
N SER A 292 -24.05 13.61 -25.51
CA SER A 292 -25.45 13.86 -25.16
C SER A 292 -26.15 14.56 -26.34
N TRP A 293 -27.09 13.84 -26.96
CA TRP A 293 -27.90 14.32 -28.08
C TRP A 293 -28.83 15.49 -27.71
N LEU A 294 -28.99 15.77 -26.42
CA LEU A 294 -29.79 16.88 -25.90
C LEU A 294 -29.05 18.22 -25.90
N LEU A 295 -27.74 18.24 -26.16
CA LEU A 295 -26.95 19.47 -26.13
C LEU A 295 -27.00 20.19 -27.48
N THR A 296 -27.32 21.47 -27.43
CA THR A 296 -27.07 22.40 -28.54
C THR A 296 -25.56 22.52 -28.83
N PRO A 297 -25.16 22.99 -30.03
CA PRO A 297 -23.75 23.21 -30.35
C PRO A 297 -23.04 24.14 -29.33
N GLY A 298 -23.72 25.19 -28.86
CA GLY A 298 -23.18 26.11 -27.87
C GLY A 298 -22.96 25.47 -26.49
N GLU A 299 -23.91 24.66 -26.02
CA GLU A 299 -23.76 23.93 -24.75
C GLU A 299 -22.67 22.86 -24.82
N ARG A 300 -22.50 22.22 -25.99
CA ARG A 300 -21.41 21.27 -26.21
C ARG A 300 -20.05 21.96 -26.12
N ALA A 301 -19.88 23.10 -26.78
CA ALA A 301 -18.64 23.87 -26.72
C ALA A 301 -18.34 24.38 -25.30
N ALA A 302 -19.34 24.88 -24.58
CA ALA A 302 -19.18 25.32 -23.19
C ALA A 302 -18.75 24.15 -22.28
N ARG A 303 -19.36 22.98 -22.44
CA ARG A 303 -19.03 21.78 -21.66
C ARG A 303 -17.63 21.24 -22.00
N GLU A 304 -17.23 21.27 -23.27
CA GLU A 304 -15.88 20.91 -23.68
C GLU A 304 -14.83 21.81 -23.03
N PHE A 305 -15.08 23.13 -23.05
CA PHE A 305 -14.23 24.11 -22.40
C PHE A 305 -14.11 23.88 -20.88
N ASP A 306 -15.22 23.55 -20.20
CA ASP A 306 -15.23 23.25 -18.77
C ASP A 306 -14.41 21.99 -18.43
N GLU A 307 -14.52 20.93 -19.22
CA GLU A 307 -13.72 19.71 -19.01
C GLU A 307 -12.24 19.95 -19.28
N ASP A 308 -11.89 20.71 -20.33
CA ASP A 308 -10.49 21.10 -20.59
C ASP A 308 -9.91 21.95 -19.46
N LYS A 309 -10.71 22.86 -18.90
CA LYS A 309 -10.32 23.64 -17.72
C LYS A 309 -10.06 22.73 -16.52
N LYS A 310 -10.93 21.76 -16.24
CA LYS A 310 -10.73 20.79 -15.13
C LYS A 310 -9.46 19.98 -15.32
N GLU A 311 -9.18 19.51 -16.54
CA GLU A 311 -7.97 18.76 -16.86
C GLU A 311 -6.71 19.61 -16.66
N ASN A 312 -6.74 20.87 -17.09
CA ASN A 312 -5.64 21.81 -16.88
C ASN A 312 -5.39 22.09 -15.39
N GLU A 313 -6.46 22.29 -14.61
CA GLU A 313 -6.37 22.47 -13.16
C GLU A 313 -5.82 21.21 -12.46
N TRP A 314 -6.28 20.03 -12.88
CA TRP A 314 -5.76 18.73 -12.42
C TRP A 314 -4.25 18.62 -12.64
N ASN A 315 -3.82 18.79 -13.89
CA ASN A 315 -2.42 18.67 -14.29
C ASN A 315 -1.52 19.65 -13.51
N THR A 316 -1.97 20.90 -13.37
CA THR A 316 -1.28 21.92 -12.57
C THR A 316 -1.15 21.49 -11.11
N ARG A 317 -2.23 20.99 -10.51
CA ARG A 317 -2.25 20.57 -9.10
C ARG A 317 -1.36 19.35 -8.85
N VAL A 318 -1.43 18.33 -9.71
CA VAL A 318 -0.56 17.15 -9.63
C VAL A 318 0.91 17.55 -9.74
N GLN A 319 1.25 18.45 -10.66
CA GLN A 319 2.63 18.92 -10.81
C GLN A 319 3.14 19.68 -9.57
N LEU A 320 2.31 20.56 -8.99
CA LEU A 320 2.63 21.27 -7.75
C LEU A 320 2.86 20.29 -6.58
N LEU A 321 1.97 19.30 -6.43
CA LEU A 321 2.08 18.27 -5.40
C LEU A 321 3.34 17.42 -5.58
N ARG A 322 3.62 16.96 -6.81
CA ARG A 322 4.81 16.18 -7.13
C ARG A 322 6.08 16.97 -6.79
N ARG A 323 6.17 18.24 -7.20
CA ARG A 323 7.29 19.13 -6.84
C ARG A 323 7.43 19.30 -5.33
N HIS A 324 6.32 19.46 -4.59
CA HIS A 324 6.36 19.60 -3.14
C HIS A 324 6.84 18.31 -2.46
N LEU A 325 6.28 17.15 -2.83
CA LEU A 325 6.63 15.85 -2.27
C LEU A 325 8.07 15.44 -2.61
N HIS A 326 8.63 15.86 -3.75
CA HIS A 326 10.04 15.61 -4.04
C HIS A 326 11.00 16.37 -3.10
N LYS A 327 10.56 17.47 -2.47
CA LYS A 327 11.34 18.22 -1.47
C LYS A 327 11.30 17.60 -0.06
N TRP A 328 10.44 16.61 0.16
CA TRP A 328 10.45 15.78 1.38
C TRP A 328 11.64 14.84 1.39
#